data_AF-A0A7S0KER5-F1
#
_entry.id   AF-A0A7S0KER5-F1
#
_cell.length_a   1.000
_cell.length_b   1.000
_cell.length_c   1.000
_cell.angle_alpha   90.00
_cell.angle_beta   90.00
_cell.angle_gamma   90.00
#
_symmetry.space_group_name_H-M   'P 1'
#
loop_
_entity.id
_entity.type
_entity.pdbx_description
1 polymer ?
#
loop_
_entity_poly.entity_id
_entity_poly.type
_entity_poly.pdbx_seq_one_letter_code
_entity_poly.pdbx_strand_id
1 'polypeptide(L)'
;MASYAHPTVITRLSTARTTHGPSSSVSAVSRRVSCKASSSANGESQDVVSGDVCVSRRAAVLASLASVTSLVAAGDASAGEVLDGLIKYRDDAKAAYEAEPDDEVLKGQLNFFEKQVDKTRANAEFLDALAPRVKSGVENYTGAMTFHVQDVAMEVDFWTKACGMRVTSDVGSGAERVATLAYGQTSLYADDGGKAALVIKQSTKPPSAEGERTTDVGNILSYIQITVPFGLRVSQIYESGGDLLYGFGYFDMRSPGGIPVRGQVATRRDPLEVVALNVKNVKEAEKALVAKFGYVAVKPLDTNKYAPKSPPGSRLLAFSSPTKTLGILLQPSRENLRRGDVFDGITVVSGADVFADADVFADVPFFSQSLDAFQRAPGAA
;
A
#
# COMPACT_ATOMS: atom_id res chain seq x y z
N MET A 1 -16.22 52.03 -32.09
CA MET A 1 -17.68 51.78 -32.06
C MET A 1 -17.93 50.62 -31.09
N ALA A 2 -18.68 50.90 -30.01
CA ALA A 2 -19.23 50.01 -28.94
C ALA A 2 -18.25 49.02 -28.26
N SER A 3 -17.74 49.15 -27.03
CA SER A 3 -18.12 49.73 -25.71
C SER A 3 -19.09 48.90 -24.85
N TYR A 4 -18.63 48.65 -23.60
CA TYR A 4 -19.35 48.27 -22.35
C TYR A 4 -19.84 46.80 -22.24
N ALA A 5 -19.81 46.11 -21.10
CA ALA A 5 -19.61 46.48 -19.69
C ALA A 5 -19.15 45.27 -18.83
N HIS A 6 -18.48 45.57 -17.71
CA HIS A 6 -18.38 44.72 -16.51
C HIS A 6 -19.75 44.60 -15.79
N PRO A 7 -19.90 43.64 -14.86
CA PRO A 7 -20.40 44.04 -13.55
C PRO A 7 -19.65 43.41 -12.36
N THR A 8 -19.06 44.30 -11.57
CA THR A 8 -19.23 44.56 -10.14
C THR A 8 -19.73 43.48 -9.16
N VAL A 9 -18.90 43.34 -8.13
CA VAL A 9 -19.09 42.84 -6.76
C VAL A 9 -20.39 43.28 -6.08
N ILE A 10 -21.05 42.37 -5.35
CA ILE A 10 -22.00 42.73 -4.28
C ILE A 10 -21.57 42.04 -2.99
N THR A 11 -21.08 42.86 -2.05
CA THR A 11 -20.95 42.57 -0.63
C THR A 11 -22.28 42.89 0.05
N ARG A 12 -22.81 42.00 0.90
CA ARG A 12 -23.77 42.38 1.94
C ARG A 12 -23.39 41.74 3.27
N LEU A 13 -22.89 42.59 4.16
CA LEU A 13 -23.01 42.48 5.61
C LEU A 13 -24.47 42.82 6.01
N SER A 14 -25.05 42.09 6.95
CA SER A 14 -26.05 42.64 7.88
C SER A 14 -26.30 41.71 9.08
N THR A 15 -25.72 42.15 10.20
CA THR A 15 -26.18 42.15 11.60
C THR A 15 -26.96 41.00 12.24
N ALA A 16 -26.43 40.67 13.43
CA ALA A 16 -26.98 39.90 14.53
C ALA A 16 -28.41 40.30 14.97
N ARG A 17 -29.15 39.29 15.48
CA ARG A 17 -30.12 39.50 16.56
C ARG A 17 -30.23 38.26 17.44
N THR A 18 -29.85 38.43 18.70
CA THR A 18 -30.07 37.55 19.85
C THR A 18 -31.53 37.62 20.31
N THR A 19 -32.14 36.47 20.62
CA THR A 19 -33.21 36.34 21.63
C THR A 19 -33.27 34.93 22.19
N HIS A 20 -33.54 34.85 23.50
CA HIS A 20 -33.62 33.69 24.40
C HIS A 20 -34.68 32.62 24.03
N GLY A 21 -34.51 31.41 24.59
CA GLY A 21 -35.33 30.18 24.42
C GLY A 21 -36.78 30.23 24.95
N PRO A 22 -37.48 29.10 25.28
CA PRO A 22 -36.96 27.83 25.80
C PRO A 22 -37.58 26.53 25.20
N SER A 23 -37.06 25.39 25.67
CA SER A 23 -37.71 24.08 25.87
C SER A 23 -38.51 23.42 24.73
N SER A 24 -38.00 22.28 24.23
CA SER A 24 -38.74 21.01 24.30
C SER A 24 -37.84 19.85 23.87
N SER A 25 -37.58 18.98 24.85
CA SER A 25 -37.04 17.64 24.75
C SER A 25 -37.86 16.74 23.83
N VAL A 26 -37.22 16.01 22.91
CA VAL A 26 -37.70 14.69 22.46
C VAL A 26 -36.53 13.72 22.49
N SER A 27 -36.75 12.69 23.29
CA SER A 27 -35.83 11.69 23.79
C SER A 27 -35.44 10.69 22.71
N ALA A 28 -34.12 10.50 22.50
CA ALA A 28 -33.60 9.29 21.86
C ALA A 28 -33.72 8.12 22.86
N VAL A 29 -34.41 7.06 22.44
CA VAL A 29 -34.58 5.82 23.19
C VAL A 29 -33.24 5.09 23.23
N SER A 30 -32.49 5.31 24.31
CA SER A 30 -31.31 4.52 24.68
C SER A 30 -31.77 3.28 25.44
N ARG A 31 -31.73 2.10 24.80
CA ARG A 31 -31.84 0.82 25.52
C ARG A 31 -30.52 0.57 26.25
N ARG A 32 -30.42 1.08 27.48
CA ARG A 32 -29.45 0.59 28.48
C ARG A 32 -30.00 -0.71 29.06
N VAL A 33 -29.31 -1.82 28.83
CA VAL A 33 -29.47 -3.03 29.65
C VAL A 33 -28.75 -2.77 30.97
N SER A 34 -29.54 -2.67 32.04
CA SER A 34 -29.12 -2.42 33.40
C SER A 34 -28.60 -3.72 34.03
N CYS A 35 -27.31 -3.78 34.40
CA CYS A 35 -26.82 -4.78 35.36
C CYS A 35 -27.24 -4.34 36.76
N LYS A 36 -28.22 -5.03 37.32
CA LYS A 36 -28.71 -4.83 38.69
C LYS A 36 -27.74 -5.56 39.63
N ALA A 37 -26.98 -4.80 40.42
CA ALA A 37 -26.28 -5.32 41.59
C ALA A 37 -27.30 -5.40 42.75
N SER A 38 -27.50 -6.59 43.31
CA SER A 38 -28.21 -6.78 44.57
C SER A 38 -27.28 -7.44 45.57
N SER A 39 -27.00 -6.70 46.64
CA SER A 39 -26.39 -7.13 47.88
C SER A 39 -27.35 -7.98 48.72
N SER A 40 -26.91 -9.12 49.25
CA SER A 40 -27.11 -9.48 50.67
C SER A 40 -26.25 -10.69 51.04
N ALA A 41 -25.76 -10.68 52.27
CA ALA A 41 -24.80 -11.59 52.87
C ALA A 41 -25.39 -12.89 53.43
N ASN A 42 -24.48 -13.86 53.62
CA ASN A 42 -24.41 -14.98 54.58
C ASN A 42 -24.43 -16.40 53.99
N GLY A 43 -23.39 -17.17 54.34
CA GLY A 43 -23.40 -18.63 54.32
C GLY A 43 -22.12 -19.25 53.76
N GLU A 44 -21.22 -19.69 54.64
CA GLU A 44 -20.12 -20.61 54.32
C GLU A 44 -20.64 -21.92 53.71
N SER A 45 -20.04 -22.37 52.62
CA SER A 45 -19.72 -23.78 52.34
C SER A 45 -18.85 -23.86 51.08
N GLN A 46 -17.82 -24.71 51.14
CA GLN A 46 -16.92 -25.04 50.04
C GLN A 46 -17.68 -25.66 48.88
N ASP A 47 -17.41 -25.22 47.65
CA ASP A 47 -17.47 -26.08 46.47
C ASP A 47 -16.64 -25.50 45.31
N VAL A 48 -15.86 -26.37 44.69
CA VAL A 48 -15.03 -26.12 43.51
C VAL A 48 -15.95 -26.11 42.28
N VAL A 49 -16.01 -25.01 41.53
CA VAL A 49 -16.66 -24.97 40.21
C VAL A 49 -15.80 -24.22 39.20
N SER A 50 -15.28 -24.99 38.24
CA SER A 50 -14.71 -24.55 36.96
C SER A 50 -15.79 -24.05 35.99
N GLY A 51 -15.44 -23.07 35.14
CA GLY A 51 -16.08 -22.75 33.85
C GLY A 51 -17.42 -21.98 33.96
N ASP A 52 -17.81 -21.10 33.04
CA ASP A 52 -17.32 -20.81 31.69
C ASP A 52 -17.69 -19.36 31.36
N VAL A 53 -16.72 -18.56 30.91
CA VAL A 53 -17.01 -17.29 30.25
C VAL A 53 -17.37 -17.62 28.80
N CYS A 54 -18.66 -17.57 28.48
CA CYS A 54 -19.14 -17.70 27.11
C CYS A 54 -18.70 -16.48 26.28
N VAL A 55 -17.46 -16.52 25.77
CA VAL A 55 -16.99 -15.61 24.74
C VAL A 55 -17.78 -15.96 23.48
N SER A 56 -18.61 -15.02 23.02
CA SER A 56 -19.37 -15.16 21.78
C SER A 56 -18.46 -15.69 20.66
N ARG A 57 -18.83 -16.80 20.00
CA ARG A 57 -18.08 -17.39 18.88
C ARG A 57 -17.75 -16.34 17.80
N ARG A 58 -18.55 -15.28 17.64
CA ARG A 58 -18.27 -14.13 16.75
C ARG A 58 -17.10 -13.26 17.20
N ALA A 59 -16.92 -13.09 18.51
CA ALA A 59 -15.75 -12.41 19.07
C ALA A 59 -14.48 -13.25 18.90
N ALA A 60 -14.59 -14.58 19.00
CA ALA A 60 -13.48 -15.49 18.69
C ALA A 60 -13.10 -15.45 17.19
N VAL A 61 -14.07 -15.32 16.28
CA VAL A 61 -13.83 -15.20 14.82
C VAL A 61 -13.20 -13.86 14.43
N LEU A 62 -13.65 -12.75 15.04
CA LEU A 62 -13.02 -11.44 14.82
C LEU A 62 -11.63 -11.38 15.47
N ALA A 63 -11.47 -12.00 16.64
CA ALA A 63 -10.16 -12.17 17.26
C ALA A 63 -9.24 -13.07 16.43
N SER A 64 -9.75 -14.12 15.77
CA SER A 64 -8.93 -15.00 14.90
C SER A 64 -8.58 -14.37 13.55
N LEU A 65 -9.45 -13.54 12.97
CA LEU A 65 -9.15 -12.77 11.76
C LEU A 65 -8.20 -11.60 12.04
N ALA A 66 -8.35 -10.95 13.19
CA ALA A 66 -7.40 -9.95 13.67
C ALA A 66 -6.08 -10.60 14.07
N SER A 67 -6.09 -11.78 14.70
CA SER A 67 -4.89 -12.47 15.14
C SER A 67 -4.13 -13.13 14.00
N VAL A 68 -4.75 -13.67 12.94
CA VAL A 68 -3.98 -14.19 11.78
C VAL A 68 -3.41 -13.08 10.91
N THR A 69 -4.02 -11.88 10.93
CA THR A 69 -3.37 -10.68 10.34
C THR A 69 -2.28 -10.08 11.23
N SER A 70 -2.22 -10.43 12.53
CA SER A 70 -1.20 -9.95 13.49
C SER A 70 -0.27 -11.03 14.09
N LEU A 71 -0.42 -12.31 13.72
CA LEU A 71 0.43 -13.45 14.12
C LEU A 71 1.45 -13.83 13.05
N VAL A 72 1.45 -13.16 11.89
CA VAL A 72 2.72 -12.88 11.23
C VAL A 72 3.34 -11.71 11.99
N ALA A 73 3.73 -11.99 13.24
CA ALA A 73 4.62 -11.13 13.98
C ALA A 73 5.84 -10.87 13.10
N ALA A 74 6.42 -9.68 13.22
CA ALA A 74 7.61 -9.22 12.52
C ALA A 74 8.87 -10.03 12.89
N GLY A 75 8.82 -11.34 12.67
CA GLY A 75 9.94 -12.26 12.71
C GLY A 75 10.16 -12.81 11.32
N ASP A 76 11.43 -13.01 10.96
CA ASP A 76 11.85 -13.66 9.73
C ASP A 76 11.46 -15.14 9.76
N ALA A 77 10.17 -15.44 9.54
CA ALA A 77 9.74 -16.81 9.30
C ALA A 77 10.42 -17.30 8.01
N SER A 78 11.15 -18.40 8.12
CA SER A 78 11.94 -18.96 7.02
C SER A 78 11.05 -19.64 5.97
N ALA A 79 11.60 -19.89 4.77
CA ALA A 79 10.91 -20.67 3.75
C ALA A 79 10.46 -22.04 4.31
N GLY A 80 9.17 -22.35 4.16
CA GLY A 80 8.49 -23.55 4.64
C GLY A 80 7.66 -23.34 5.91
N GLU A 81 8.11 -22.53 6.86
CA GLU A 81 7.48 -22.44 8.19
C GLU A 81 6.08 -21.79 8.15
N VAL A 82 5.90 -20.78 7.29
CA VAL A 82 4.60 -20.12 7.13
C VAL A 82 3.63 -21.06 6.43
N LEU A 83 4.09 -21.76 5.39
CA LEU A 83 3.27 -22.71 4.66
C LEU A 83 2.84 -23.89 5.55
N ASP A 84 3.75 -24.47 6.32
CA ASP A 84 3.46 -25.57 7.24
C ASP A 84 2.47 -25.16 8.33
N GLY A 85 2.63 -23.95 8.87
CA GLY A 85 1.67 -23.37 9.82
C GLY A 85 0.27 -23.22 9.21
N LEU A 86 0.16 -22.69 7.99
CA LEU A 86 -1.11 -22.52 7.29
C LEU A 86 -1.76 -23.86 6.93
N ILE A 87 -0.96 -24.87 6.54
CA ILE A 87 -1.43 -26.24 6.28
C ILE A 87 -2.03 -26.82 7.56
N LYS A 88 -1.36 -26.66 8.70
CA LYS A 88 -1.88 -27.12 9.99
C LYS A 88 -3.21 -26.44 10.33
N TYR A 89 -3.31 -25.12 10.22
CA TYR A 89 -4.57 -24.41 10.49
C TYR A 89 -5.70 -24.80 9.54
N ARG A 90 -5.38 -25.07 8.26
CA ARG A 90 -6.34 -25.62 7.30
C ARG A 90 -6.84 -26.99 7.75
N ASP A 91 -5.95 -27.87 8.18
CA ASP A 91 -6.30 -29.23 8.59
C ASP A 91 -7.14 -29.23 9.88
N ASP A 92 -6.80 -28.36 10.84
CA ASP A 92 -7.60 -28.12 12.05
C ASP A 92 -9.01 -27.59 11.69
N ALA A 93 -9.10 -26.61 10.78
CA ALA A 93 -10.38 -26.06 10.31
C ALA A 93 -11.21 -27.10 9.54
N LYS A 94 -10.55 -27.97 8.76
CA LYS A 94 -11.18 -29.06 8.04
C LYS A 94 -11.77 -30.09 9.00
N ALA A 95 -11.01 -30.52 10.00
CA ALA A 95 -11.48 -31.44 11.03
C ALA A 95 -12.67 -30.88 11.80
N ALA A 96 -12.64 -29.58 12.15
CA ALA A 96 -13.76 -28.90 12.79
C ALA A 96 -15.01 -28.86 11.89
N TYR A 97 -14.86 -28.54 10.61
CA TYR A 97 -15.97 -28.52 9.65
C TYR A 97 -16.52 -29.93 9.38
N GLU A 98 -15.69 -30.97 9.35
CA GLU A 98 -16.15 -32.36 9.22
C GLU A 98 -16.95 -32.83 10.44
N ALA A 99 -16.68 -32.29 11.63
CA ALA A 99 -17.46 -32.55 12.84
C ALA A 99 -18.81 -31.79 12.85
N GLU A 100 -18.85 -30.57 12.33
CA GLU A 100 -20.06 -29.71 12.26
C GLU A 100 -20.25 -29.12 10.84
N PRO A 101 -20.71 -29.92 9.86
CA PRO A 101 -20.73 -29.51 8.44
C PRO A 101 -21.78 -28.44 8.09
N ASP A 102 -22.78 -28.24 8.94
CA ASP A 102 -23.81 -27.22 8.76
C ASP A 102 -23.38 -25.84 9.28
N ASP A 103 -22.20 -25.71 9.91
CA ASP A 103 -21.69 -24.42 10.38
C ASP A 103 -21.03 -23.64 9.24
N GLU A 104 -21.79 -22.68 8.69
CA GLU A 104 -21.33 -21.74 7.65
C GLU A 104 -20.10 -20.90 8.09
N VAL A 105 -19.84 -20.72 9.39
CA VAL A 105 -18.65 -20.03 9.89
C VAL A 105 -17.40 -20.90 9.69
N LEU A 106 -17.48 -22.18 10.06
CA LEU A 106 -16.37 -23.13 9.88
C LEU A 106 -16.07 -23.35 8.40
N LYS A 107 -17.10 -23.44 7.57
CA LYS A 107 -16.97 -23.45 6.10
C LYS A 107 -16.25 -22.20 5.58
N GLY A 108 -16.60 -21.03 6.10
CA GLY A 108 -15.93 -19.77 5.77
C GLY A 108 -14.45 -19.76 6.17
N GLN A 109 -14.13 -20.27 7.37
CA GLN A 109 -12.75 -20.40 7.86
C GLN A 109 -11.93 -21.39 7.04
N LEU A 110 -12.48 -22.56 6.72
CA LEU A 110 -11.82 -23.54 5.86
C LEU A 110 -11.49 -22.96 4.49
N ASN A 111 -12.48 -22.35 3.82
CA ASN A 111 -12.28 -21.67 2.53
C ASN A 111 -11.23 -20.55 2.60
N PHE A 112 -11.13 -19.86 3.74
CA PHE A 112 -10.11 -18.85 3.96
C PHE A 112 -8.71 -19.48 4.01
N PHE A 113 -8.50 -20.50 4.85
CA PHE A 113 -7.20 -21.15 4.98
C PHE A 113 -6.77 -21.88 3.71
N GLU A 114 -7.68 -22.54 2.99
CA GLU A 114 -7.39 -23.13 1.69
C GLU A 114 -6.84 -22.09 0.70
N LYS A 115 -7.50 -20.93 0.60
CA LYS A 115 -7.02 -19.83 -0.26
C LYS A 115 -5.67 -19.26 0.19
N GLN A 116 -5.41 -19.18 1.50
CA GLN A 116 -4.11 -18.72 2.00
C GLN A 116 -2.99 -19.73 1.71
N VAL A 117 -3.25 -21.03 1.88
CA VAL A 117 -2.30 -22.11 1.54
C VAL A 117 -1.98 -22.08 0.05
N ASP A 118 -2.99 -22.01 -0.80
CA ASP A 118 -2.79 -21.98 -2.26
C ASP A 118 -2.00 -20.74 -2.70
N LYS A 119 -2.32 -19.57 -2.13
CA LYS A 119 -1.59 -18.33 -2.41
C LYS A 119 -0.13 -18.40 -1.97
N THR A 120 0.12 -18.93 -0.77
CA THR A 120 1.46 -19.03 -0.19
C THR A 120 2.30 -20.03 -0.98
N ARG A 121 1.75 -21.20 -1.31
CA ARG A 121 2.41 -22.20 -2.16
C ARG A 121 2.76 -21.63 -3.54
N ALA A 122 1.81 -20.96 -4.20
CA ALA A 122 2.07 -20.34 -5.49
C ALA A 122 3.11 -19.22 -5.43
N ASN A 123 3.26 -18.55 -4.27
CA ASN A 123 4.33 -17.57 -4.05
C ASN A 123 5.68 -18.26 -3.85
N ALA A 124 5.74 -19.32 -3.03
CA ALA A 124 6.95 -20.12 -2.83
C ALA A 124 7.48 -20.69 -4.16
N GLU A 125 6.62 -21.31 -4.97
CA GLU A 125 6.99 -21.82 -6.30
C GLU A 125 7.55 -20.71 -7.22
N PHE A 126 6.99 -19.51 -7.13
CA PHE A 126 7.49 -18.36 -7.89
C PHE A 126 8.89 -17.93 -7.41
N LEU A 127 9.12 -17.91 -6.10
CA LEU A 127 10.40 -17.52 -5.51
C LEU A 127 11.49 -18.57 -5.74
N ASP A 128 11.15 -19.85 -5.68
CA ASP A 128 12.07 -20.95 -6.01
C ASP A 128 12.62 -20.83 -7.44
N ALA A 129 11.81 -20.34 -8.37
CA ALA A 129 12.25 -20.07 -9.74
C ALA A 129 13.05 -18.75 -9.87
N LEU A 130 12.67 -17.71 -9.11
CA LEU A 130 13.26 -16.37 -9.24
C LEU A 130 14.57 -16.22 -8.46
N ALA A 131 14.60 -16.62 -7.19
CA ALA A 131 15.70 -16.35 -6.27
C ALA A 131 17.06 -16.89 -6.78
N PRO A 132 17.17 -18.10 -7.35
CA PRO A 132 18.43 -18.58 -7.92
C PRO A 132 18.91 -17.75 -9.12
N ARG A 133 17.98 -17.24 -9.95
CA ARG A 133 18.29 -16.41 -11.12
C ARG A 133 18.75 -15.02 -10.73
N VAL A 134 18.14 -14.44 -9.69
CA VAL A 134 18.60 -13.18 -9.11
C VAL A 134 19.97 -13.34 -8.47
N LYS A 135 20.15 -14.37 -7.64
CA LYS A 135 21.42 -14.66 -6.95
C LYS A 135 22.58 -14.92 -7.92
N SER A 136 22.32 -15.57 -9.05
CA SER A 136 23.33 -15.82 -10.10
C SER A 136 23.58 -14.62 -11.02
N GLY A 137 22.86 -13.51 -10.84
CA GLY A 137 22.95 -12.33 -11.71
C GLY A 137 22.38 -12.55 -13.11
N VAL A 138 21.67 -13.65 -13.34
CA VAL A 138 21.01 -13.96 -14.62
C VAL A 138 19.82 -13.02 -14.86
N GLU A 139 19.18 -12.57 -13.79
CA GLU A 139 18.04 -11.66 -13.85
C GLU A 139 18.08 -10.66 -12.69
N ASN A 140 17.57 -9.45 -12.90
CA ASN A 140 17.40 -8.45 -11.87
C ASN A 140 15.96 -8.44 -11.33
N TYR A 141 15.73 -7.77 -10.19
CA TYR A 141 14.41 -7.69 -9.56
C TYR A 141 14.09 -6.27 -9.08
N THR A 142 12.90 -5.75 -9.37
CA THR A 142 12.48 -4.43 -8.89
C THR A 142 12.02 -4.57 -7.44
N GLY A 143 12.84 -4.09 -6.49
CA GLY A 143 12.66 -4.38 -5.06
C GLY A 143 11.95 -3.30 -4.26
N ALA A 144 12.11 -2.02 -4.60
CA ALA A 144 11.52 -0.95 -3.80
C ALA A 144 11.31 0.34 -4.59
N MET A 145 10.51 1.24 -4.01
CA MET A 145 10.43 2.65 -4.40
C MET A 145 10.60 3.52 -3.15
N THR A 146 11.32 4.63 -3.28
CA THR A 146 11.71 5.50 -2.16
C THR A 146 11.09 6.88 -2.27
N PHE A 147 10.56 7.38 -1.16
CA PHE A 147 9.94 8.69 -1.05
C PHE A 147 10.46 9.47 0.16
N HIS A 148 10.62 10.79 0.01
CA HIS A 148 10.85 11.73 1.10
C HIS A 148 9.57 12.51 1.40
N VAL A 149 9.10 12.44 2.64
CA VAL A 149 7.87 13.11 3.07
C VAL A 149 8.10 13.93 4.33
N GLN A 150 7.28 14.96 4.54
CA GLN A 150 7.38 15.82 5.72
C GLN A 150 6.88 15.15 6.99
N ASP A 151 5.90 14.24 6.88
CA ASP A 151 5.33 13.52 8.00
C ASP A 151 5.29 12.02 7.68
N VAL A 152 6.33 11.30 8.12
CA VAL A 152 6.44 9.84 7.92
C VAL A 152 5.30 9.10 8.63
N ALA A 153 4.85 9.58 9.79
CA ALA A 153 3.81 8.90 10.55
C ALA A 153 2.46 8.94 9.82
N MET A 154 2.09 10.12 9.31
CA MET A 154 0.85 10.29 8.54
C MET A 154 0.89 9.48 7.24
N GLU A 155 2.04 9.45 6.56
CA GLU A 155 2.22 8.66 5.35
C GLU A 155 2.12 7.15 5.65
N VAL A 156 2.76 6.65 6.71
CA VAL A 156 2.62 5.27 7.17
C VAL A 156 1.17 4.92 7.49
N ASP A 157 0.44 5.81 8.16
CA ASP A 157 -0.98 5.64 8.46
C ASP A 157 -1.82 5.51 7.18
N PHE A 158 -1.54 6.31 6.15
CA PHE A 158 -2.21 6.20 4.86
C PHE A 158 -1.96 4.85 4.19
N TRP A 159 -0.70 4.45 4.03
CA TRP A 159 -0.36 3.21 3.35
C TRP A 159 -0.84 1.96 4.10
N THR A 160 -0.88 2.01 5.43
CA THR A 160 -1.38 0.89 6.25
C THR A 160 -2.91 0.85 6.33
N LYS A 161 -3.54 1.94 6.76
CA LYS A 161 -4.99 1.97 7.06
C LYS A 161 -5.83 2.08 5.78
N ALA A 162 -5.40 2.91 4.83
CA ALA A 162 -6.14 3.11 3.59
C ALA A 162 -5.78 2.07 2.53
N CYS A 163 -4.48 1.80 2.34
CA CYS A 163 -4.00 0.92 1.26
C CYS A 163 -3.73 -0.53 1.68
N GLY A 164 -3.73 -0.84 2.98
CA GLY A 164 -3.59 -2.22 3.50
C GLY A 164 -2.17 -2.78 3.46
N MET A 165 -1.14 -1.92 3.35
CA MET A 165 0.26 -2.33 3.50
C MET A 165 0.58 -2.63 4.97
N ARG A 166 1.70 -3.31 5.21
CA ARG A 166 2.24 -3.57 6.54
C ARG A 166 3.59 -2.89 6.67
N VAL A 167 3.89 -2.37 7.86
CA VAL A 167 5.24 -1.91 8.19
C VAL A 167 6.12 -3.14 8.38
N THR A 168 7.17 -3.27 7.58
CA THR A 168 8.15 -4.36 7.69
C THR A 168 9.37 -3.95 8.48
N SER A 169 9.70 -2.66 8.48
CA SER A 169 10.77 -2.07 9.28
C SER A 169 10.45 -0.59 9.54
N ASP A 170 10.73 -0.08 10.73
CA ASP A 170 10.63 1.35 11.08
C ASP A 170 11.79 1.65 12.01
N VAL A 171 12.79 2.34 11.48
CA VAL A 171 14.08 2.58 12.14
C VAL A 171 14.39 4.06 12.18
N GLY A 172 15.24 4.44 13.14
CA GLY A 172 15.63 5.83 13.36
C GLY A 172 14.53 6.68 14.01
N SER A 173 14.76 7.98 14.07
CA SER A 173 13.79 8.95 14.61
C SER A 173 14.02 10.34 14.01
N GLY A 174 13.00 11.20 14.07
CA GLY A 174 13.09 12.56 13.52
C GLY A 174 13.55 12.56 12.06
N ALA A 175 14.59 13.35 11.76
CA ALA A 175 15.16 13.51 10.42
C ALA A 175 15.75 12.22 9.81
N GLU A 176 16.12 11.24 10.63
CA GLU A 176 16.71 9.97 10.20
C GLU A 176 15.68 8.84 10.14
N ARG A 177 14.40 9.13 10.40
CA ARG A 177 13.36 8.10 10.40
C ARG A 177 13.17 7.53 9.00
N VAL A 178 13.18 6.21 8.91
CA VAL A 178 12.90 5.44 7.69
C VAL A 178 11.90 4.35 8.03
N ALA A 179 10.73 4.40 7.38
CA ALA A 179 9.72 3.35 7.45
C ALA A 179 9.66 2.60 6.12
N THR A 180 9.78 1.28 6.16
CA THR A 180 9.63 0.39 5.02
C THR A 180 8.31 -0.36 5.14
N LEU A 181 7.51 -0.30 4.08
CA LEU A 181 6.22 -0.97 4.00
C LEU A 181 6.15 -1.92 2.82
N ALA A 182 5.45 -3.02 2.99
CA ALA A 182 5.15 -3.96 1.92
C ALA A 182 3.83 -4.70 2.18
N TYR A 183 3.31 -5.40 1.17
CA TYR A 183 2.13 -6.25 1.31
C TYR A 183 2.42 -7.66 1.84
N GLY A 184 3.70 -7.96 2.08
CA GLY A 184 4.25 -9.23 2.54
C GLY A 184 5.75 -9.04 2.82
N GLN A 185 6.54 -10.11 2.90
CA GLN A 185 7.98 -9.98 3.10
C GLN A 185 8.68 -9.53 1.82
N THR A 186 9.74 -8.73 1.94
CA THR A 186 10.52 -8.21 0.81
C THR A 186 11.60 -9.20 0.36
N SER A 187 12.11 -10.01 1.29
CA SER A 187 13.11 -11.05 1.04
C SER A 187 12.64 -12.07 0.00
N LEU A 188 13.54 -12.50 -0.89
CA LEU A 188 13.26 -13.55 -1.88
C LEU A 188 13.28 -14.97 -1.29
N TYR A 189 13.63 -15.12 -0.02
CA TYR A 189 13.80 -16.42 0.66
C TYR A 189 12.69 -16.73 1.67
N ALA A 190 11.64 -15.92 1.68
CA ALA A 190 10.50 -16.03 2.57
C ALA A 190 9.29 -16.61 1.81
N ASP A 191 8.43 -17.40 2.48
CA ASP A 191 7.26 -18.02 1.82
C ASP A 191 6.28 -17.01 1.22
N ASP A 192 6.02 -15.89 1.91
CA ASP A 192 5.26 -14.74 1.37
C ASP A 192 6.21 -13.59 0.96
N GLY A 193 7.42 -13.96 0.56
CA GLY A 193 8.50 -13.07 0.17
C GLY A 193 8.37 -12.46 -1.23
N GLY A 194 9.39 -11.70 -1.60
CA GLY A 194 9.54 -11.04 -2.88
C GLY A 194 8.41 -10.09 -3.22
N LYS A 195 7.90 -9.35 -2.23
CA LYS A 195 7.03 -8.19 -2.48
C LYS A 195 7.88 -6.93 -2.63
N ALA A 196 7.49 -6.06 -3.54
CA ALA A 196 8.10 -4.76 -3.65
C ALA A 196 7.78 -3.90 -2.42
N ALA A 197 8.79 -3.14 -1.98
CA ALA A 197 8.69 -2.26 -0.83
C ALA A 197 8.39 -0.81 -1.22
N LEU A 198 7.77 -0.11 -0.29
CA LEU A 198 7.65 1.34 -0.26
C LEU A 198 8.51 1.85 0.91
N VAL A 199 9.58 2.58 0.61
CA VAL A 199 10.48 3.16 1.60
C VAL A 199 10.14 4.62 1.77
N ILE A 200 9.79 5.01 2.99
CA ILE A 200 9.35 6.36 3.35
C ILE A 200 10.40 6.94 4.30
N LYS A 201 11.10 7.96 3.82
CA LYS A 201 12.14 8.66 4.55
C LYS A 201 11.61 10.02 5.00
N GLN A 202 12.02 10.45 6.19
CA GLN A 202 11.78 11.83 6.60
C GLN A 202 12.51 12.79 5.65
N SER A 203 11.82 13.83 5.19
CA SER A 203 12.44 14.91 4.43
C SER A 203 13.24 15.82 5.36
N THR A 204 14.47 16.14 4.97
CA THR A 204 15.34 17.09 5.68
C THR A 204 15.17 18.53 5.18
N LYS A 205 14.38 18.74 4.13
CA LYS A 205 14.10 20.07 3.59
C LYS A 205 13.10 20.80 4.49
N PRO A 206 13.31 22.10 4.74
CA PRO A 206 12.37 22.88 5.54
C PRO A 206 11.01 22.92 4.83
N PRO A 207 9.89 22.89 5.57
CA PRO A 207 8.58 23.14 5.01
C PRO A 207 8.58 24.53 4.32
N SER A 208 7.94 24.63 3.17
CA SER A 208 7.85 25.89 2.42
C SER A 208 7.28 27.00 3.31
N ALA A 209 7.87 28.20 3.21
CA ALA A 209 7.62 29.33 4.13
C ALA A 209 6.20 29.90 4.05
N GLU A 210 5.35 29.40 3.15
CA GLU A 210 4.02 29.93 2.86
C GLU A 210 2.88 29.09 3.49
N GLY A 211 3.12 28.34 4.58
CA GLY A 211 2.05 27.67 5.35
C GLY A 211 1.22 26.62 4.58
N GLU A 212 1.49 26.48 3.28
CA GLU A 212 0.97 25.49 2.38
C GLU A 212 1.90 24.29 2.50
N ARG A 213 1.36 23.12 2.86
CA ARG A 213 2.08 21.84 2.80
C ARG A 213 2.32 21.48 1.32
N THR A 214 3.00 22.33 0.56
CA THR A 214 3.31 22.08 -0.83
C THR A 214 4.50 21.14 -0.89
N THR A 215 4.23 19.85 -0.67
CA THR A 215 5.15 18.79 -1.06
C THR A 215 5.30 18.80 -2.57
N ASP A 216 6.50 19.11 -3.03
CA ASP A 216 6.78 19.13 -4.44
C ASP A 216 7.03 17.71 -4.97
N VAL A 217 6.00 17.10 -5.55
CA VAL A 217 6.13 15.78 -6.20
C VAL A 217 6.77 15.89 -7.59
N GLY A 218 6.74 17.07 -8.21
CA GLY A 218 7.06 17.25 -9.62
C GLY A 218 6.05 16.56 -10.55
N ASN A 219 6.41 16.39 -11.82
CA ASN A 219 5.56 15.73 -12.82
C ASN A 219 6.26 14.56 -13.54
N ILE A 220 7.44 14.13 -13.08
CA ILE A 220 8.07 12.88 -13.53
C ILE A 220 7.29 11.68 -12.97
N LEU A 221 7.00 11.67 -11.67
CA LEU A 221 6.11 10.66 -11.11
C LEU A 221 4.68 10.95 -11.57
N SER A 222 4.11 10.04 -12.33
CA SER A 222 2.72 10.12 -12.79
C SER A 222 1.79 9.56 -11.70
N TYR A 223 2.03 8.30 -11.30
CA TYR A 223 1.33 7.64 -10.19
C TYR A 223 1.96 6.32 -9.79
N ILE A 224 1.62 5.85 -8.59
CA ILE A 224 1.80 4.47 -8.14
C ILE A 224 0.48 3.74 -8.33
N GLN A 225 0.49 2.55 -8.91
CA GLN A 225 -0.69 1.71 -9.02
C GLN A 225 -0.64 0.58 -8.00
N ILE A 226 -1.71 0.43 -7.23
CA ILE A 226 -1.92 -0.65 -6.30
C ILE A 226 -3.18 -1.43 -6.66
N THR A 227 -3.14 -2.72 -6.37
CA THR A 227 -4.32 -3.59 -6.38
C THR A 227 -4.66 -3.96 -4.95
N VAL A 228 -5.93 -4.03 -4.59
CA VAL A 228 -6.36 -4.55 -3.28
C VAL A 228 -7.48 -5.57 -3.45
N PRO A 229 -7.46 -6.70 -2.71
CA PRO A 229 -8.40 -7.78 -2.92
C PRO A 229 -9.84 -7.46 -2.46
N PHE A 230 -10.00 -6.63 -1.44
CA PHE A 230 -11.30 -6.39 -0.78
C PHE A 230 -11.84 -4.96 -0.96
N GLY A 231 -11.22 -4.17 -1.83
CA GLY A 231 -11.57 -2.76 -2.05
C GLY A 231 -10.93 -1.81 -1.05
N LEU A 232 -10.95 -0.52 -1.39
CA LEU A 232 -10.45 0.56 -0.55
C LEU A 232 -11.60 1.19 0.21
N ARG A 233 -11.39 1.48 1.50
CA ARG A 233 -12.38 2.15 2.34
C ARG A 233 -12.16 3.66 2.25
N VAL A 234 -13.11 4.37 1.64
CA VAL A 234 -13.03 5.83 1.44
C VAL A 234 -12.87 6.58 2.77
N SER A 235 -13.52 6.13 3.85
CA SER A 235 -13.34 6.75 5.17
C SER A 235 -11.89 6.65 5.66
N GLN A 236 -11.21 5.52 5.44
CA GLN A 236 -9.81 5.34 5.85
C GLN A 236 -8.85 6.21 5.04
N ILE A 237 -9.17 6.52 3.77
CA ILE A 237 -8.39 7.46 2.96
C ILE A 237 -8.39 8.84 3.63
N TYR A 238 -9.56 9.38 3.96
CA TYR A 238 -9.65 10.70 4.60
C TYR A 238 -9.13 10.72 6.04
N GLU A 239 -9.45 9.70 6.84
CA GLU A 239 -9.01 9.60 8.24
C GLU A 239 -7.47 9.52 8.38
N SER A 240 -6.80 9.00 7.34
CA SER A 240 -5.33 8.92 7.28
C SER A 240 -4.68 10.13 6.61
N GLY A 241 -5.45 11.17 6.28
CA GLY A 241 -4.95 12.42 5.69
C GLY A 241 -4.72 12.37 4.18
N GLY A 242 -5.18 11.33 3.49
CA GLY A 242 -5.20 11.27 2.03
C GLY A 242 -6.43 11.93 1.42
N ASP A 243 -6.34 12.26 0.14
CA ASP A 243 -7.43 12.86 -0.64
C ASP A 243 -7.92 11.90 -1.71
N LEU A 244 -9.23 11.74 -1.84
CA LEU A 244 -9.85 11.00 -2.93
C LEU A 244 -10.25 11.96 -4.06
N LEU A 245 -9.63 11.81 -5.23
CA LEU A 245 -9.94 12.58 -6.43
C LEU A 245 -11.05 11.93 -7.26
N TYR A 246 -11.06 10.59 -7.31
CA TYR A 246 -12.03 9.79 -8.04
C TYR A 246 -12.19 8.40 -7.40
N GLY A 247 -13.40 7.82 -7.40
CA GLY A 247 -13.67 6.56 -6.67
C GLY A 247 -14.70 5.62 -7.32
N PHE A 248 -14.88 5.65 -8.63
CA PHE A 248 -15.86 4.80 -9.32
C PHE A 248 -15.21 3.76 -10.25
N GLY A 249 -15.17 2.50 -9.84
CA GLY A 249 -14.54 1.39 -10.61
C GLY A 249 -13.01 1.35 -10.56
N TYR A 250 -12.38 2.46 -10.21
CA TYR A 250 -11.01 2.57 -9.70
C TYR A 250 -10.95 3.78 -8.75
N PHE A 251 -9.85 3.89 -8.01
CA PHE A 251 -9.62 4.99 -7.08
C PHE A 251 -8.43 5.81 -7.57
N ASP A 252 -8.60 7.11 -7.75
CA ASP A 252 -7.52 8.08 -7.92
C ASP A 252 -7.43 8.87 -6.62
N MET A 253 -6.28 8.82 -5.98
CA MET A 253 -6.07 9.42 -4.67
C MET A 253 -4.70 10.10 -4.58
N ARG A 254 -4.54 10.91 -3.54
CA ARG A 254 -3.28 11.51 -3.13
C ARG A 254 -2.99 11.08 -1.70
N SER A 255 -1.76 10.65 -1.46
CA SER A 255 -1.30 10.45 -0.09
C SER A 255 -1.11 11.79 0.65
N PRO A 256 -0.93 11.80 1.97
CA PRO A 256 -0.63 13.02 2.74
C PRO A 256 0.58 13.79 2.21
N GLY A 257 1.62 13.08 1.73
CA GLY A 257 2.78 13.66 1.07
C GLY A 257 2.53 14.14 -0.37
N GLY A 258 1.29 14.07 -0.86
CA GLY A 258 0.89 14.45 -2.22
C GLY A 258 1.16 13.38 -3.27
N ILE A 259 1.59 12.16 -2.87
CA ILE A 259 1.97 11.11 -3.82
C ILE A 259 0.73 10.66 -4.61
N PRO A 260 0.75 10.68 -5.95
CA PRO A 260 -0.34 10.18 -6.77
C PRO A 260 -0.47 8.66 -6.69
N VAL A 261 -1.63 8.16 -6.26
CA VAL A 261 -1.90 6.72 -6.13
C VAL A 261 -3.17 6.35 -6.88
N ARG A 262 -3.10 5.26 -7.65
CA ARG A 262 -4.23 4.63 -8.33
C ARG A 262 -4.51 3.27 -7.71
N GLY A 263 -5.65 3.13 -7.07
CA GLY A 263 -6.12 1.87 -6.50
C GLY A 263 -7.11 1.17 -7.40
N GLN A 264 -7.04 -0.16 -7.49
CA GLN A 264 -8.08 -0.96 -8.12
C GLN A 264 -8.35 -2.26 -7.35
N VAL A 265 -9.56 -2.79 -7.51
CA VAL A 265 -9.94 -4.05 -6.87
C VAL A 265 -9.54 -5.21 -7.77
N ALA A 266 -8.49 -5.92 -7.37
CA ALA A 266 -7.99 -7.09 -8.08
C ALA A 266 -7.16 -7.95 -7.12
N THR A 267 -7.00 -9.22 -7.47
CA THR A 267 -6.10 -10.13 -6.74
C THR A 267 -4.80 -10.29 -7.53
N ARG A 268 -3.68 -9.99 -6.88
CA ARG A 268 -2.32 -10.16 -7.43
C ARG A 268 -1.39 -10.75 -6.38
N ARG A 269 -0.30 -11.39 -6.83
CA ARG A 269 0.77 -11.88 -5.95
C ARG A 269 1.41 -10.73 -5.17
N ASP A 270 1.82 -9.69 -5.89
CA ASP A 270 2.36 -8.45 -5.35
C ASP A 270 1.38 -7.31 -5.64
N PRO A 271 0.65 -6.81 -4.63
CA PRO A 271 -0.36 -5.81 -4.86
C PRO A 271 0.21 -4.45 -5.29
N LEU A 272 1.50 -4.17 -5.07
CA LEU A 272 2.19 -2.99 -5.60
C LEU A 272 2.53 -3.23 -7.09
N GLU A 273 1.72 -2.64 -7.98
CA GLU A 273 1.62 -3.08 -9.36
C GLU A 273 2.64 -2.40 -10.28
N VAL A 274 2.59 -1.08 -10.29
CA VAL A 274 3.28 -0.23 -11.27
C VAL A 274 3.70 1.06 -10.60
N VAL A 275 4.90 1.53 -10.91
CA VAL A 275 5.27 2.94 -10.79
C VAL A 275 5.29 3.56 -12.18
N ALA A 276 4.41 4.54 -12.41
CA ALA A 276 4.25 5.21 -13.69
C ALA A 276 5.10 6.48 -13.72
N LEU A 277 5.96 6.58 -14.73
CA LEU A 277 6.90 7.67 -14.92
C LEU A 277 6.65 8.34 -16.27
N ASN A 278 6.48 9.65 -16.24
CA ASN A 278 6.45 10.49 -17.42
C ASN A 278 7.86 10.67 -17.97
N VAL A 279 8.02 10.49 -19.28
CA VAL A 279 9.28 10.64 -20.00
C VAL A 279 9.05 11.39 -21.31
N LYS A 280 10.06 12.17 -21.74
CA LYS A 280 10.00 12.89 -23.02
C LYS A 280 10.00 11.92 -24.22
N ASN A 281 10.83 10.88 -24.15
CA ASN A 281 10.96 9.88 -25.21
C ASN A 281 10.93 8.46 -24.61
N VAL A 282 9.79 7.79 -24.77
CA VAL A 282 9.59 6.43 -24.24
C VAL A 282 10.56 5.43 -24.85
N LYS A 283 10.86 5.53 -26.16
CA LYS A 283 11.75 4.56 -26.83
C LYS A 283 13.19 4.65 -26.34
N GLU A 284 13.67 5.87 -26.10
CA GLU A 284 15.03 6.09 -25.57
C GLU A 284 15.13 5.65 -24.11
N ALA A 285 14.14 5.99 -23.28
CA ALA A 285 14.08 5.55 -21.89
C ALA A 285 13.97 4.02 -21.77
N GLU A 286 13.13 3.39 -22.59
CA GLU A 286 13.03 1.93 -22.74
C GLU A 286 14.40 1.34 -23.08
N LYS A 287 15.03 1.79 -24.17
CA LYS A 287 16.34 1.30 -24.60
C LYS A 287 17.40 1.43 -23.49
N ALA A 288 17.41 2.56 -22.79
CA ALA A 288 18.35 2.81 -21.71
C ALA A 288 18.13 1.89 -20.50
N LEU A 289 16.88 1.65 -20.09
CA LEU A 289 16.57 0.79 -18.94
C LEU A 289 16.73 -0.70 -19.28
N VAL A 290 16.42 -1.10 -20.51
CA VAL A 290 16.67 -2.46 -21.03
C VAL A 290 18.17 -2.74 -21.07
N ALA A 291 18.98 -1.84 -21.64
CA ALA A 291 20.44 -2.00 -21.65
C ALA A 291 21.04 -1.90 -20.24
N LYS A 292 20.48 -0.99 -19.42
CA LYS A 292 20.72 -0.74 -18.00
C LYS A 292 20.70 -2.01 -17.15
N PHE A 293 19.50 -2.57 -17.09
CA PHE A 293 19.08 -3.50 -16.06
C PHE A 293 18.54 -4.81 -16.63
N GLY A 294 18.40 -4.95 -17.95
CA GLY A 294 17.82 -6.14 -18.56
C GLY A 294 16.30 -6.23 -18.43
N TYR A 295 15.60 -5.09 -18.31
CA TYR A 295 14.14 -5.08 -18.36
C TYR A 295 13.62 -5.67 -19.68
N VAL A 296 12.43 -6.24 -19.63
CA VAL A 296 11.64 -6.65 -20.80
C VAL A 296 10.48 -5.68 -20.98
N ALA A 297 10.38 -5.11 -22.18
CA ALA A 297 9.30 -4.20 -22.51
C ALA A 297 8.07 -4.96 -23.03
N VAL A 298 6.92 -4.68 -22.44
CA VAL A 298 5.61 -5.22 -22.83
C VAL A 298 4.59 -4.10 -22.97
N LYS A 299 3.43 -4.44 -23.54
CA LYS A 299 2.30 -3.50 -23.58
C LYS A 299 1.78 -3.24 -22.15
N PRO A 300 1.30 -2.02 -21.85
CA PRO A 300 0.67 -1.73 -20.57
C PRO A 300 -0.46 -2.71 -20.23
N LEU A 301 -0.56 -3.09 -18.96
CA LEU A 301 -1.60 -3.97 -18.43
C LEU A 301 -2.88 -3.18 -18.17
N ASP A 302 -3.43 -2.55 -19.21
CA ASP A 302 -4.65 -1.76 -19.12
C ASP A 302 -5.92 -2.66 -19.07
N THR A 303 -5.95 -3.58 -18.12
CA THR A 303 -7.01 -4.61 -18.02
C THR A 303 -8.32 -4.07 -17.45
N ASN A 304 -8.26 -3.08 -16.56
CA ASN A 304 -9.43 -2.45 -15.97
C ASN A 304 -10.12 -1.53 -17.00
N LYS A 305 -11.43 -1.77 -17.23
CA LYS A 305 -12.24 -0.98 -18.18
C LYS A 305 -12.62 0.40 -17.65
N TYR A 306 -12.60 0.59 -16.34
CA TYR A 306 -12.96 1.85 -15.68
C TYR A 306 -11.75 2.77 -15.46
N ALA A 307 -10.55 2.20 -15.36
CA ALA A 307 -9.33 2.98 -15.20
C ALA A 307 -8.92 3.67 -16.52
N PRO A 308 -8.38 4.90 -16.46
CA PRO A 308 -7.81 5.58 -17.62
C PRO A 308 -6.75 4.70 -18.26
N LYS A 309 -6.86 4.52 -19.58
CA LYS A 309 -5.87 3.77 -20.36
C LYS A 309 -4.54 4.51 -20.38
N SER A 310 -3.46 3.76 -20.45
CA SER A 310 -2.12 4.31 -20.61
C SER A 310 -2.06 5.13 -21.91
N PRO A 311 -1.42 6.32 -21.93
CA PRO A 311 -1.33 7.12 -23.13
C PRO A 311 -0.71 6.34 -24.31
N PRO A 312 -1.15 6.57 -25.56
CA PRO A 312 -0.58 5.90 -26.72
C PRO A 312 0.94 6.07 -26.80
N GLY A 313 1.66 4.97 -26.98
CA GLY A 313 3.12 4.95 -26.98
C GLY A 313 3.76 4.57 -25.63
N SER A 314 2.97 4.40 -24.57
CA SER A 314 3.46 3.92 -23.27
C SER A 314 4.02 2.50 -23.35
N ARG A 315 4.95 2.18 -22.43
CA ARG A 315 5.63 0.88 -22.34
C ARG A 315 5.75 0.46 -20.88
N LEU A 316 5.35 -0.78 -20.59
CA LEU A 316 5.56 -1.38 -19.28
C LEU A 316 6.87 -2.16 -19.31
N LEU A 317 7.76 -1.87 -18.38
CA LEU A 317 9.00 -2.58 -18.17
C LEU A 317 8.86 -3.49 -16.95
N ALA A 318 9.18 -4.77 -17.12
CA ALA A 318 9.21 -5.76 -16.05
C ALA A 318 10.34 -6.77 -16.32
N PHE A 319 10.79 -7.49 -15.29
CA PHE A 319 11.78 -8.56 -15.46
C PHE A 319 11.07 -9.88 -15.81
N SER A 320 10.70 -10.68 -14.82
CA SER A 320 10.19 -12.05 -15.03
C SER A 320 8.72 -12.07 -15.40
N SER A 321 7.89 -11.33 -14.67
CA SER A 321 6.44 -11.45 -14.80
C SER A 321 5.74 -10.13 -14.53
N PRO A 322 5.27 -9.43 -15.59
CA PRO A 322 4.65 -8.12 -15.44
C PRO A 322 3.36 -8.16 -14.60
N THR A 323 2.73 -9.33 -14.45
CA THR A 323 1.51 -9.54 -13.65
C THR A 323 1.78 -10.01 -12.22
N LYS A 324 3.02 -10.35 -11.87
CA LYS A 324 3.37 -10.85 -10.53
C LYS A 324 4.30 -9.93 -9.76
N THR A 325 5.11 -9.10 -10.42
CA THR A 325 6.07 -8.18 -9.78
C THR A 325 5.75 -6.71 -10.08
N LEU A 326 6.31 -5.80 -9.29
CA LEU A 326 6.32 -4.37 -9.59
C LEU A 326 6.97 -4.10 -10.96
N GLY A 327 6.25 -3.37 -11.81
CA GLY A 327 6.75 -2.88 -13.09
C GLY A 327 6.92 -1.36 -13.14
N ILE A 328 7.64 -0.88 -14.16
CA ILE A 328 7.80 0.55 -14.45
C ILE A 328 7.03 0.88 -15.71
N LEU A 329 6.02 1.74 -15.62
CA LEU A 329 5.25 2.19 -16.78
C LEU A 329 5.81 3.52 -17.28
N LEU A 330 6.46 3.50 -18.43
CA LEU A 330 6.92 4.71 -19.11
C LEU A 330 5.77 5.31 -19.92
N GLN A 331 5.48 6.59 -19.67
CA GLN A 331 4.40 7.33 -20.32
C GLN A 331 4.98 8.53 -21.09
N PRO A 332 4.57 8.77 -22.34
CA PRO A 332 5.01 9.95 -23.07
C PRO A 332 4.38 11.20 -22.45
N SER A 333 5.19 12.22 -22.18
CA SER A 333 4.71 13.54 -21.76
C SER A 333 5.18 14.62 -22.71
N ARG A 334 4.29 15.59 -22.97
CA ARG A 334 4.57 16.80 -23.74
C ARG A 334 4.95 17.99 -22.85
N GLU A 335 4.81 17.83 -21.54
CA GLU A 335 5.11 18.87 -20.58
C GLU A 335 6.62 18.98 -20.34
N ASN A 336 7.03 20.14 -19.82
CA ASN A 336 8.36 20.29 -19.27
C ASN A 336 8.46 19.44 -18.00
N LEU A 337 9.16 18.30 -18.12
CA LEU A 337 9.38 17.39 -17.00
C LEU A 337 10.31 18.01 -15.97
N ARG A 338 9.88 17.95 -14.72
CA ARG A 338 10.56 18.42 -13.53
C ARG A 338 10.49 17.35 -12.47
N ARG A 339 11.66 16.98 -11.94
CA ARG A 339 11.78 16.13 -10.76
C ARG A 339 11.36 16.95 -9.54
N GLY A 340 10.44 16.42 -8.74
CA GLY A 340 10.15 16.97 -7.42
C GLY A 340 11.06 16.40 -6.35
N ASP A 341 10.82 16.82 -5.12
CA ASP A 341 11.58 16.43 -3.93
C ASP A 341 11.06 15.18 -3.25
N VAL A 342 9.82 14.78 -3.54
CA VAL A 342 9.17 13.65 -2.87
C VAL A 342 9.64 12.31 -3.41
N PHE A 343 9.74 12.14 -4.73
CA PHE A 343 10.14 10.85 -5.30
C PHE A 343 11.66 10.73 -5.46
N ASP A 344 12.25 9.79 -4.74
CA ASP A 344 13.70 9.57 -4.74
C ASP A 344 14.15 8.50 -5.72
N GLY A 345 13.33 7.48 -6.01
CA GLY A 345 13.69 6.52 -7.04
C GLY A 345 13.16 5.12 -6.82
N ILE A 346 13.73 4.19 -7.59
CA ILE A 346 13.35 2.78 -7.64
C ILE A 346 14.61 1.96 -7.42
N THR A 347 14.54 1.00 -6.52
CA THR A 347 15.63 0.06 -6.24
C THR A 347 15.49 -1.16 -7.12
N VAL A 348 16.56 -1.49 -7.84
CA VAL A 348 16.70 -2.73 -8.59
C VAL A 348 17.78 -3.58 -7.92
N VAL A 349 17.39 -4.78 -7.52
CA VAL A 349 18.25 -5.77 -6.90
C VAL A 349 18.97 -6.55 -8.00
N SER A 350 20.30 -6.60 -7.92
CA SER A 350 21.18 -7.33 -8.83
C SER A 350 22.07 -8.30 -8.07
N GLY A 351 22.49 -9.41 -8.71
CA GLY A 351 23.14 -10.55 -8.05
C GLY A 351 24.41 -10.26 -7.23
N ALA A 352 25.04 -9.08 -7.35
CA ALA A 352 26.19 -8.70 -6.53
C ALA A 352 25.83 -8.02 -5.20
N ASP A 353 24.61 -7.46 -5.08
CA ASP A 353 24.17 -6.64 -3.94
C ASP A 353 23.41 -7.46 -2.86
N VAL A 354 23.19 -8.75 -3.10
CA VAL A 354 22.34 -9.65 -2.28
C VAL A 354 23.11 -10.28 -1.10
N PHE A 355 24.42 -10.05 -0.97
CA PHE A 355 25.29 -10.77 -0.02
C PHE A 355 25.61 -10.02 1.28
N ALA A 356 24.99 -8.87 1.53
CA ALA A 356 24.96 -8.24 2.84
C ALA A 356 23.53 -8.35 3.38
N ASP A 357 23.42 -8.63 4.68
CA ASP A 357 22.20 -8.95 5.45
C ASP A 357 20.87 -8.30 5.03
N ALA A 358 19.79 -8.93 5.48
CA ALA A 358 18.36 -8.66 5.26
C ALA A 358 17.84 -7.22 5.47
N ASP A 359 18.70 -6.23 5.67
CA ASP A 359 18.37 -4.81 5.90
C ASP A 359 19.14 -3.82 5.00
N VAL A 360 19.89 -4.27 3.99
CA VAL A 360 20.69 -3.34 3.16
C VAL A 360 19.87 -2.80 1.97
N PHE A 361 19.09 -1.75 2.22
CA PHE A 361 18.62 -0.82 1.18
C PHE A 361 19.59 0.37 1.08
N ALA A 362 20.78 0.15 0.53
CA ALA A 362 21.78 1.20 0.36
C ALA A 362 21.84 1.73 -1.10
N ASP A 363 21.52 3.01 -1.22
CA ASP A 363 21.86 3.99 -2.26
C ASP A 363 22.03 3.54 -3.72
N VAL A 364 20.98 3.80 -4.50
CA VAL A 364 21.13 4.15 -5.91
C VAL A 364 20.66 5.60 -6.08
N PRO A 365 21.56 6.59 -6.24
CA PRO A 365 21.18 8.00 -6.43
C PRO A 365 20.47 8.18 -7.78
N PHE A 366 19.15 7.93 -7.81
CA PHE A 366 18.23 7.92 -8.97
C PHE A 366 18.53 6.92 -10.11
N PHE A 367 19.42 5.94 -9.92
CA PHE A 367 20.39 5.47 -10.91
C PHE A 367 21.51 6.50 -11.13
N SER A 368 22.54 6.48 -10.29
CA SER A 368 23.66 7.42 -10.40
C SER A 368 24.45 7.15 -11.66
N GLN A 369 24.15 7.91 -12.70
CA GLN A 369 25.09 8.66 -13.53
C GLN A 369 24.26 9.60 -14.40
N SER A 370 24.40 10.91 -14.13
CA SER A 370 24.09 12.07 -15.00
C SER A 370 22.97 11.90 -16.04
N LEU A 371 21.84 12.55 -15.77
CA LEU A 371 20.79 12.86 -16.75
C LEU A 371 21.24 13.90 -17.82
N ASP A 372 22.54 14.20 -17.96
CA ASP A 372 23.04 15.04 -19.06
C ASP A 372 22.98 14.32 -20.42
N ALA A 373 22.73 13.00 -20.42
CA ALA A 373 22.50 12.23 -21.65
C ALA A 373 21.09 12.42 -22.24
N PHE A 374 20.13 13.02 -21.52
CA PHE A 374 18.73 13.20 -21.98
C PHE A 374 18.38 14.65 -22.35
N GLN A 375 19.36 15.56 -22.40
CA GLN A 375 19.17 16.97 -22.80
C GLN A 375 19.86 17.37 -24.11
N ARG A 376 20.64 16.51 -24.76
CA ARG A 376 21.22 16.86 -26.06
C ARG A 376 20.29 16.47 -27.21
N ALA A 377 19.61 17.49 -27.74
CA ALA A 377 19.12 17.43 -29.11
C ALA A 377 20.31 17.19 -30.07
N PRO A 378 20.13 16.39 -31.15
CA PRO A 378 21.15 16.28 -32.18
C PRO A 378 21.12 17.57 -33.02
N GLY A 379 22.13 18.42 -32.85
CA GLY A 379 22.36 19.56 -33.74
C GLY A 379 22.81 20.84 -33.04
N ALA A 380 24.11 20.95 -32.78
CA ALA A 380 24.84 22.21 -32.88
C ALA A 380 26.36 21.92 -32.89
N ALA A 381 26.96 22.23 -34.04
CA ALA A 381 28.36 22.10 -34.47
C ALA A 381 28.86 20.68 -34.80
#